data_AF-A0A0B8R0Q3-F1
#
_entry.id   AF-A0A0B8R0Q3-F1
#
_cell.length_a   1.000
_cell.length_b   1.000
_cell.length_c   1.000
_cell.angle_alpha   90.00
_cell.angle_beta   90.00
_cell.angle_gamma   90.00
#
_symmetry.space_group_name_H-M   'P 1'
#
loop_
_entity.id
_entity.type
_entity.pdbx_description
1 polymer ?
#
loop_
_entity_poly.entity_id
_entity_poly.type
_entity_poly.pdbx_seq_one_letter_code
_entity_poly.pdbx_strand_id
1 'polypeptide(L)'
;MKIKISFKEANQLLDIRDERAKETDTLRGLQLFILALFCGFMALLPLKNSIVITIFLILIIVISYIYYCTLKSSNKLLEDFGWQLAKYIMLQTITVSLILGIRVNGGRPFGYFYTIVALFYLVVIAVFSYFRCKAMILNYLKNNNVKVKKSAVTKIWGKGFSKVLMGLLVAIFLGAQIYRLSKWWFIGNDNSLSVISIQNEWLGALVVLAGGILFLLLLVIFSLLPTLLFNPKIITNGLLLKKYATEFQQENARSNQ
;
A
#
# COMPACT_ATOMS: atom_id res chain seq x y z
N MET A 1 -11.15 38.13 31.47
CA MET A 1 -10.07 38.95 30.87
C MET A 1 -10.10 38.72 29.36
N LYS A 2 -10.61 39.68 28.57
CA LYS A 2 -10.63 39.58 27.09
C LYS A 2 -9.28 40.04 26.56
N ILE A 3 -8.51 39.11 25.99
CA ILE A 3 -7.23 39.43 25.33
C ILE A 3 -7.56 40.27 24.09
N LYS A 4 -7.17 41.54 24.11
CA LYS A 4 -7.38 42.48 23.01
C LYS A 4 -6.16 42.39 22.08
N ILE A 5 -6.19 41.43 21.16
CA ILE A 5 -5.15 41.25 20.15
C ILE A 5 -5.22 42.47 19.22
N SER A 6 -4.09 43.14 18.97
CA SER A 6 -4.07 44.27 18.05
C SER A 6 -4.23 43.79 16.60
N PHE A 7 -4.80 44.62 15.72
CA PHE A 7 -4.97 44.26 14.31
C PHE A 7 -3.65 43.88 13.63
N LYS A 8 -2.54 44.52 14.03
CA LYS A 8 -1.19 44.24 13.52
C LYS A 8 -0.69 42.85 13.92
N GLU A 9 -0.91 42.45 15.18
CA GLU A 9 -0.58 41.10 15.66
C GLU A 9 -1.46 40.02 15.02
N ALA A 10 -2.75 40.31 14.81
CA ALA A 10 -3.64 39.40 14.11
C ALA A 10 -3.20 39.19 12.64
N ASN A 11 -2.77 40.24 11.96
CA ASN A 11 -2.31 40.15 10.58
C ASN A 11 -0.96 39.40 10.46
N GLN A 12 -0.03 39.63 11.40
CA GLN A 12 1.23 38.87 11.45
C GLN A 12 1.01 37.38 11.72
N LEU A 13 0.05 37.03 12.58
CA LEU A 13 -0.30 35.63 12.83
C LEU A 13 -0.94 34.96 11.61
N LEU A 14 -1.68 35.70 10.79
CA LEU A 14 -2.22 35.21 9.51
C LEU A 14 -1.11 35.00 8.48
N ASP A 15 -0.19 35.96 8.32
CA ASP A 15 0.93 35.85 7.39
C ASP A 15 1.85 34.66 7.72
N ILE A 16 2.23 34.51 9.00
CA ILE A 16 3.04 33.39 9.48
C ILE A 16 2.33 32.05 9.24
N ARG A 17 0.99 32.02 9.35
CA ARG A 17 0.20 30.82 9.10
C ARG A 17 0.14 30.49 7.61
N ASP A 18 -0.01 31.49 6.75
CA ASP A 18 -0.07 31.33 5.30
C ASP A 18 1.28 30.93 4.72
N GLU A 19 2.39 31.50 5.20
CA GLU A 19 3.74 31.07 4.83
C GLU A 19 4.00 29.62 5.24
N ARG A 20 3.69 29.25 6.48
CA ARG A 20 3.89 27.89 6.99
C ARG A 20 3.00 26.86 6.26
N ALA A 21 1.79 27.25 5.88
CA ALA A 21 0.91 26.42 5.06
C ALA A 21 1.50 26.22 3.65
N LYS A 22 2.01 27.29 3.02
CA LYS A 22 2.62 27.25 1.69
C LYS A 22 3.88 26.39 1.67
N GLU A 23 4.73 26.48 2.69
CA GLU A 23 5.93 25.64 2.85
C GLU A 23 5.57 24.15 3.06
N THR A 24 4.54 23.88 3.86
CA THR A 24 4.07 22.50 4.08
C THR A 24 3.50 21.91 2.79
N ASP A 25 2.77 22.71 2.01
CA ASP A 25 2.16 22.30 0.75
C ASP A 25 3.20 22.02 -0.35
N THR A 26 4.28 22.81 -0.43
CA THR A 26 5.39 22.58 -1.37
C THR A 26 6.21 21.36 -0.98
N LEU A 27 6.50 21.19 0.31
CA LEU A 27 7.22 20.03 0.84
C LEU A 27 6.48 18.71 0.52
N ARG A 28 5.16 18.69 0.71
CA ARG A 28 4.33 17.49 0.44
C ARG A 28 4.27 17.13 -1.04
N GLY A 29 4.19 18.14 -1.91
CA GLY A 29 4.24 17.94 -3.37
C GLY A 29 5.58 17.35 -3.81
N LEU A 30 6.69 17.89 -3.26
CA LEU A 30 8.03 17.40 -3.53
C LEU A 30 8.22 15.95 -3.04
N GLN A 31 7.76 15.64 -1.83
CA GLN A 31 7.80 14.27 -1.28
C GLN A 31 7.07 13.27 -2.18
N LEU A 32 5.89 13.63 -2.67
CA LEU A 32 5.13 12.78 -3.59
C LEU A 32 5.81 12.63 -4.95
N PHE A 33 6.43 13.69 -5.45
CA PHE A 33 7.19 13.62 -6.71
C PHE A 33 8.40 12.68 -6.60
N ILE A 34 9.20 12.82 -5.53
CA ILE A 34 10.33 11.93 -5.25
C ILE A 34 9.83 10.48 -5.09
N LEU A 35 8.73 10.28 -4.36
CA LEU A 35 8.12 8.96 -4.21
C LEU A 35 7.67 8.40 -5.56
N ALA A 36 7.05 9.19 -6.44
CA ALA A 36 6.61 8.77 -7.75
C ALA A 36 7.78 8.35 -8.65
N LEU A 37 8.89 9.10 -8.64
CA LEU A 37 10.12 8.74 -9.35
C LEU A 37 10.69 7.41 -8.84
N PHE A 38 10.78 7.25 -7.52
CA PHE A 38 11.23 6.00 -6.91
C PHE A 38 10.30 4.83 -7.27
N CYS A 39 8.98 5.04 -7.22
CA CYS A 39 8.00 4.04 -7.65
C CYS A 39 8.16 3.69 -9.13
N GLY A 40 8.41 4.68 -9.99
CA GLY A 40 8.67 4.48 -11.41
C GLY A 40 9.88 3.59 -11.64
N PHE A 41 10.99 3.85 -10.93
CA PHE A 41 12.17 2.98 -10.95
C PHE A 41 11.85 1.56 -10.49
N MET A 42 11.14 1.41 -9.37
CA MET A 42 10.74 0.10 -8.86
C MET A 42 9.79 -0.64 -9.81
N ALA A 43 8.94 0.06 -10.55
CA ALA A 43 8.03 -0.50 -11.56
C ALA A 43 8.76 -1.11 -12.77
N LEU A 44 10.06 -0.83 -12.94
CA LEU A 44 10.89 -1.45 -13.99
C LEU A 44 11.40 -2.85 -13.60
N LEU A 45 11.28 -3.27 -12.34
CA LEU A 45 11.73 -4.61 -11.91
C LEU A 45 11.10 -5.76 -12.73
N PRO A 46 9.79 -5.73 -13.05
CA PRO A 46 9.15 -6.76 -13.86
C PRO A 46 9.46 -6.64 -15.36
N LEU A 47 10.23 -5.65 -15.82
CA LEU A 47 10.36 -5.34 -17.25
C LEU A 47 10.85 -6.53 -18.08
N LYS A 48 11.89 -7.24 -17.61
CA LYS A 48 12.35 -8.44 -18.33
C LYS A 48 11.45 -9.67 -18.12
N ASN A 49 10.47 -9.62 -17.20
CA ASN A 49 9.45 -10.66 -17.05
C ASN A 49 8.25 -10.39 -17.98
N SER A 50 7.75 -9.15 -18.01
CA SER A 50 6.71 -8.69 -18.93
C SER A 50 6.65 -7.17 -19.04
N ILE A 51 6.82 -6.66 -20.26
CA ILE A 51 6.65 -5.24 -20.60
C ILE A 51 5.22 -4.76 -20.29
N VAL A 52 4.21 -5.60 -20.57
CA VAL A 52 2.79 -5.27 -20.34
C VAL A 52 2.53 -4.95 -18.86
N ILE A 53 3.04 -5.78 -17.96
CA ILE A 53 2.90 -5.56 -16.50
C ILE A 53 3.62 -4.28 -16.07
N THR A 54 4.84 -4.05 -16.57
CA THR A 54 5.57 -2.81 -16.27
C THR A 54 4.82 -1.56 -16.72
N ILE A 55 4.28 -1.55 -17.94
CA ILE A 55 3.46 -0.42 -18.44
C ILE A 55 2.24 -0.21 -17.54
N PHE A 56 1.54 -1.28 -17.17
CA PHE A 56 0.37 -1.21 -16.31
C PHE A 56 0.69 -0.60 -14.93
N LEU A 57 1.80 -0.99 -14.30
CA LEU A 57 2.24 -0.44 -13.02
C LEU A 57 2.63 1.05 -13.13
N ILE A 58 3.31 1.44 -14.21
CA ILE A 58 3.65 2.84 -14.47
C ILE A 58 2.38 3.69 -14.65
N LEU A 59 1.39 3.19 -15.40
CA LEU A 59 0.10 3.88 -15.55
C LEU A 59 -0.59 4.10 -14.21
N ILE A 60 -0.58 3.13 -13.29
CA ILE A 60 -1.14 3.29 -11.94
C ILE A 60 -0.45 4.43 -11.20
N ILE A 61 0.89 4.51 -11.25
CA ILE A 61 1.67 5.57 -10.58
C ILE A 61 1.32 6.94 -11.15
N VAL A 62 1.26 7.05 -12.48
CA VAL A 62 0.93 8.31 -13.18
C VAL A 62 -0.49 8.75 -12.86
N ILE A 63 -1.48 7.86 -12.98
CA ILE A 63 -2.87 8.16 -12.64
C ILE A 63 -2.99 8.59 -11.18
N SER A 64 -2.28 7.92 -10.27
CA SER A 64 -2.28 8.26 -8.85
C SER A 64 -1.68 9.65 -8.58
N TYR A 65 -0.62 10.04 -9.29
CA TYR A 65 -0.01 11.36 -9.16
C TYR A 65 -0.93 12.45 -9.73
N ILE A 66 -1.47 12.24 -10.94
CA ILE A 66 -2.41 13.17 -11.58
C ILE A 66 -3.64 13.37 -10.68
N TYR A 67 -4.19 12.29 -10.12
CA TYR A 67 -5.34 12.37 -9.22
C TYR A 67 -5.07 13.26 -7.99
N TYR A 68 -3.87 13.18 -7.41
CA TYR A 68 -3.47 14.08 -6.33
C TYR A 68 -3.41 15.54 -6.81
N CYS A 69 -2.77 15.81 -7.95
CA CYS A 69 -2.69 17.16 -8.51
C CYS A 69 -4.07 17.76 -8.79
N THR A 70 -5.00 16.98 -9.36
CA THR A 70 -6.39 17.42 -9.60
C THR A 70 -7.11 17.72 -8.30
N LEU A 71 -7.00 16.86 -7.28
CA LEU A 71 -7.64 17.11 -5.98
C LEU A 71 -7.10 18.35 -5.29
N LYS A 72 -5.77 18.52 -5.30
CA LYS A 72 -5.08 19.69 -4.75
C LYS A 72 -5.56 20.98 -5.41
N SER A 73 -5.72 20.97 -6.73
CA SER A 73 -6.20 22.14 -7.47
C SER A 73 -7.69 22.43 -7.25
N SER A 74 -8.51 21.41 -7.02
CA SER A 74 -9.96 21.56 -6.90
C SER A 74 -10.40 21.96 -5.49
N ASN A 75 -9.85 21.33 -4.44
CA ASN A 75 -10.28 21.58 -3.08
C ASN A 75 -9.14 21.33 -2.09
N LYS A 76 -8.63 22.42 -1.50
CA LYS A 76 -7.54 22.36 -0.51
C LYS A 76 -7.87 21.50 0.72
N LEU A 77 -9.16 21.39 1.09
CA LEU A 77 -9.60 20.52 2.20
C LEU A 77 -9.48 19.03 1.88
N LEU A 78 -9.40 18.65 0.61
CA LEU A 78 -9.19 17.27 0.17
C LEU A 78 -7.72 16.94 -0.10
N GLU A 79 -6.79 17.90 0.08
CA GLU A 79 -5.37 17.68 -0.17
C GLU A 79 -4.80 16.55 0.70
N ASP A 80 -5.10 16.54 2.00
CA ASP A 80 -4.68 15.47 2.92
C ASP A 80 -5.20 14.10 2.49
N PHE A 81 -6.43 14.05 1.99
CA PHE A 81 -7.05 12.84 1.49
C PHE A 81 -6.37 12.34 0.21
N GLY A 82 -6.18 13.23 -0.78
CA GLY A 82 -5.49 12.92 -2.03
C GLY A 82 -4.05 12.47 -1.79
N TRP A 83 -3.34 13.15 -0.88
CA TRP A 83 -1.96 12.83 -0.52
C TRP A 83 -1.83 11.43 0.09
N GLN A 84 -2.67 11.11 1.08
CA GLN A 84 -2.64 9.78 1.72
C GLN A 84 -3.03 8.67 0.74
N LEU A 85 -4.03 8.90 -0.11
CA LEU A 85 -4.47 7.93 -1.09
C LEU A 85 -3.37 7.66 -2.14
N ALA A 86 -2.78 8.72 -2.69
CA ALA A 86 -1.73 8.59 -3.69
C ALA A 86 -0.49 7.88 -3.13
N LYS A 87 -0.06 8.28 -1.93
CA LYS A 87 1.04 7.63 -1.21
C LYS A 87 0.77 6.14 -0.99
N TYR A 88 -0.45 5.78 -0.59
CA TYR A 88 -0.85 4.38 -0.39
C TYR A 88 -0.77 3.58 -1.70
N ILE A 89 -1.35 4.08 -2.79
CA ILE A 89 -1.35 3.40 -4.09
C ILE A 89 0.09 3.22 -4.62
N MET A 90 0.92 4.25 -4.49
CA MET A 90 2.33 4.22 -4.87
C MET A 90 3.12 3.17 -4.09
N LEU A 91 2.95 3.11 -2.77
CA LEU A 91 3.59 2.08 -1.92
C LEU A 91 3.08 0.66 -2.25
N GLN A 92 1.78 0.52 -2.53
CA GLN A 92 1.19 -0.74 -3.00
C GLN A 92 1.80 -1.19 -4.33
N THR A 93 2.10 -0.25 -5.21
CA THR A 93 2.72 -0.54 -6.50
C THR A 93 4.17 -1.00 -6.32
N ILE A 94 4.92 -0.44 -5.37
CA ILE A 94 6.29 -0.89 -5.06
C ILE A 94 6.30 -2.35 -4.60
N THR A 95 5.46 -2.72 -3.63
CA THR A 95 5.47 -4.08 -3.06
C THR A 95 5.07 -5.12 -4.09
N VAL A 96 4.06 -4.82 -4.90
CA VAL A 96 3.63 -5.65 -6.02
C VAL A 96 4.73 -5.78 -7.07
N SER A 97 5.40 -4.67 -7.42
CA SER A 97 6.48 -4.69 -8.40
C SER A 97 7.68 -5.53 -7.94
N LEU A 98 8.04 -5.46 -6.66
CA LEU A 98 9.09 -6.29 -6.08
C LEU A 98 8.80 -7.79 -6.26
N ILE A 99 7.57 -8.21 -5.99
CA ILE A 99 7.17 -9.62 -6.11
C ILE A 99 7.12 -10.04 -7.58
N LEU A 100 6.50 -9.22 -8.43
CA LEU A 100 6.40 -9.52 -9.86
C LEU A 100 7.77 -9.47 -10.55
N GLY A 101 8.74 -8.74 -10.00
CA GLY A 101 10.12 -8.67 -10.49
C GLY A 101 10.98 -9.89 -10.17
N ILE A 102 10.53 -10.80 -9.27
CA ILE A 102 11.29 -12.01 -8.91
C ILE A 102 11.49 -12.90 -10.14
N ARG A 103 12.68 -13.49 -10.24
CA ARG A 103 13.05 -14.46 -11.29
C ARG A 103 13.57 -15.74 -10.70
N VAL A 104 13.30 -16.83 -11.42
CA VAL A 104 13.78 -18.17 -11.07
C VAL A 104 14.80 -18.57 -12.14
N ASN A 105 16.05 -18.79 -11.73
CA ASN A 105 17.16 -19.17 -12.62
C ASN A 105 17.32 -18.23 -13.83
N GLY A 106 17.15 -16.93 -13.62
CA GLY A 106 17.25 -15.91 -14.68
C GLY A 106 16.04 -15.80 -15.61
N GLY A 107 15.11 -16.75 -15.56
CA GLY A 107 13.88 -16.77 -16.35
C GLY A 107 12.67 -16.14 -15.64
N ARG A 108 11.63 -15.87 -16.42
CA ARG A 108 10.32 -15.45 -15.91
C ARG A 108 9.65 -16.61 -15.15
N PRO A 109 9.12 -16.38 -13.93
CA PRO A 109 8.40 -17.41 -13.22
C PRO A 109 7.15 -17.83 -14.02
N PHE A 110 6.79 -19.11 -14.04
CA PHE A 110 5.67 -19.66 -14.81
C PHE A 110 5.77 -19.53 -16.35
N GLY A 111 6.95 -19.19 -16.89
CA GLY A 111 7.19 -19.22 -18.33
C GLY A 111 6.25 -18.31 -19.13
N TYR A 112 5.65 -18.83 -20.20
CA TYR A 112 4.75 -18.07 -21.08
C TYR A 112 3.48 -17.56 -20.39
N PHE A 113 3.01 -18.24 -19.34
CA PHE A 113 1.80 -17.85 -18.62
C PHE A 113 2.02 -16.70 -17.61
N TYR A 114 3.26 -16.23 -17.45
CA TYR A 114 3.62 -15.19 -16.48
C TYR A 114 2.68 -13.99 -16.51
N THR A 115 2.38 -13.43 -17.69
CA THR A 115 1.57 -12.22 -17.80
C THR A 115 0.14 -12.44 -17.31
N ILE A 116 -0.46 -13.59 -17.62
CA ILE A 116 -1.82 -13.93 -17.17
C ILE A 116 -1.83 -14.13 -15.64
N VAL A 117 -0.84 -14.86 -15.12
CA VAL A 117 -0.70 -15.10 -13.68
C VAL A 117 -0.47 -13.78 -12.93
N ALA A 118 0.35 -12.88 -13.47
CA ALA A 118 0.61 -11.57 -12.90
C ALA A 118 -0.65 -10.67 -12.90
N LEU A 119 -1.46 -10.69 -13.96
CA LEU A 119 -2.74 -9.98 -13.99
C LEU A 119 -3.72 -10.53 -12.96
N PHE A 120 -3.84 -11.86 -12.87
CA PHE A 120 -4.68 -12.49 -11.85
C PHE A 120 -4.22 -12.12 -10.44
N TYR A 121 -2.90 -12.14 -10.21
CA TYR A 121 -2.30 -11.71 -8.96
C TYR A 121 -2.67 -10.26 -8.61
N LEU A 122 -2.58 -9.33 -9.56
CA LEU A 122 -2.98 -7.93 -9.35
C LEU A 122 -4.44 -7.80 -8.91
N VAL A 123 -5.34 -8.54 -9.55
CA VAL A 123 -6.77 -8.57 -9.18
C VAL A 123 -6.95 -9.10 -7.75
N VAL A 124 -6.30 -10.21 -7.41
CA VAL A 124 -6.33 -10.78 -6.05
C VAL A 124 -5.84 -9.73 -5.04
N ILE A 125 -4.69 -9.12 -5.25
CA ILE A 125 -4.14 -8.11 -4.33
C ILE A 125 -5.08 -6.90 -4.20
N ALA A 126 -5.70 -6.44 -5.28
CA ALA A 126 -6.66 -5.34 -5.25
C ALA A 126 -7.90 -5.69 -4.40
N VAL A 127 -8.48 -6.89 -4.57
CA VAL A 127 -9.65 -7.35 -3.81
C VAL A 127 -9.32 -7.49 -2.32
N PHE A 128 -8.20 -8.12 -1.99
CA PHE A 128 -7.73 -8.28 -0.60
C PHE A 128 -7.45 -6.92 0.06
N SER A 129 -6.81 -6.00 -0.67
CA SER A 129 -6.56 -4.63 -0.22
C SER A 129 -7.85 -3.87 0.06
N TYR A 130 -8.85 -3.97 -0.83
CA TYR A 130 -10.15 -3.35 -0.66
C TYR A 130 -10.85 -3.83 0.63
N PHE A 131 -10.91 -5.14 0.86
CA PHE A 131 -11.52 -5.68 2.08
C PHE A 131 -10.80 -5.22 3.33
N ARG A 132 -9.47 -5.13 3.30
CA ARG A 132 -8.67 -4.62 4.42
C ARG A 132 -8.95 -3.16 4.72
N CYS A 133 -8.86 -2.29 3.72
CA CYS A 133 -9.12 -0.86 3.87
C CYS A 133 -10.56 -0.60 4.35
N LYS A 134 -11.53 -1.33 3.80
CA LYS A 134 -12.93 -1.28 4.25
C LYS A 134 -13.08 -1.68 5.72
N ALA A 135 -12.41 -2.74 6.17
CA ALA A 135 -12.43 -3.14 7.57
C ALA A 135 -11.78 -2.10 8.50
N MET A 136 -10.72 -1.43 8.05
CA MET A 136 -10.08 -0.34 8.81
C MET A 136 -11.01 0.87 8.96
N ILE A 137 -11.64 1.32 7.87
CA ILE A 137 -12.63 2.42 7.90
C ILE A 137 -13.79 2.07 8.84
N LEU A 138 -14.32 0.86 8.74
CA LEU A 138 -15.43 0.40 9.58
C LEU A 138 -15.07 0.36 11.07
N ASN A 139 -13.86 -0.09 11.40
CA ASN A 139 -13.36 -0.07 12.77
C ASN A 139 -13.16 1.36 13.28
N TYR A 140 -12.67 2.27 12.43
CA TYR A 140 -12.56 3.69 12.79
C TYR A 140 -13.92 4.31 13.10
N LEU A 141 -14.93 4.10 12.24
CA LEU A 141 -16.30 4.59 12.47
C LEU A 141 -16.90 4.04 13.76
N LYS A 142 -16.71 2.74 14.04
CA LYS A 142 -17.16 2.13 15.29
C LYS A 142 -16.49 2.75 16.53
N ASN A 143 -15.18 2.96 16.48
CA ASN A 143 -14.45 3.57 17.59
C ASN A 143 -14.90 5.02 17.87
N ASN A 144 -15.50 5.69 16.88
CA ASN A 144 -16.13 7.00 17.03
C ASN A 144 -17.66 6.92 17.23
N ASN A 145 -18.16 5.81 17.81
CA ASN A 145 -19.56 5.61 18.19
C ASN A 145 -20.61 5.62 17.06
N VAL A 146 -20.18 5.50 15.80
CA VAL A 146 -21.13 5.33 14.68
C VAL A 146 -21.61 3.89 14.64
N LYS A 147 -22.93 3.67 14.72
CA LYS A 147 -23.54 2.33 14.60
C LYS A 147 -23.41 1.84 13.15
N VAL A 148 -22.48 0.92 12.91
CA VAL A 148 -22.33 0.29 11.59
C VAL A 148 -22.43 -1.24 11.69
N LYS A 149 -23.24 -1.86 10.82
CA LYS A 149 -23.44 -3.31 10.75
C LYS A 149 -22.15 -3.98 10.25
N LYS A 150 -21.56 -4.89 11.03
CA LYS A 150 -20.39 -5.66 10.61
C LYS A 150 -20.82 -6.87 9.78
N SER A 151 -20.17 -7.07 8.63
CA SER A 151 -20.20 -8.36 7.95
C SER A 151 -19.14 -9.29 8.56
N ALA A 152 -19.34 -10.61 8.50
CA ALA A 152 -18.39 -11.60 9.02
C ALA A 152 -16.97 -11.40 8.45
N VAL A 153 -16.88 -11.07 7.15
CA VAL A 153 -15.64 -10.75 6.44
C VAL A 153 -14.88 -9.60 7.11
N THR A 154 -15.56 -8.50 7.45
CA THR A 154 -14.90 -7.34 8.10
C THR A 154 -14.38 -7.62 9.51
N LYS A 155 -14.91 -8.64 10.20
CA LYS A 155 -14.45 -9.06 11.53
C LYS A 155 -13.10 -9.79 11.47
N ILE A 156 -12.97 -10.72 10.51
CA ILE A 156 -11.73 -11.49 10.27
C ILE A 156 -10.61 -10.53 9.85
N TRP A 157 -10.92 -9.67 8.88
CA TRP A 157 -9.99 -8.68 8.36
C TRP A 157 -9.57 -7.63 9.38
N GLY A 158 -10.41 -7.28 10.35
CA GLY A 158 -10.08 -6.27 11.36
C GLY A 158 -9.13 -6.74 12.47
N LYS A 159 -9.34 -7.93 13.04
CA LYS A 159 -8.58 -8.43 14.20
C LYS A 159 -7.51 -9.48 13.85
N GLY A 160 -7.77 -10.34 12.87
CA GLY A 160 -6.85 -11.44 12.52
C GLY A 160 -5.69 -10.97 11.66
N PHE A 161 -5.99 -10.18 10.63
CA PHE A 161 -5.01 -9.81 9.61
C PHE A 161 -3.84 -8.97 10.16
N SER A 162 -4.09 -8.02 11.08
CA SER A 162 -3.02 -7.22 11.69
C SER A 162 -2.02 -8.08 12.46
N LYS A 163 -2.51 -9.10 13.18
CA LYS A 163 -1.66 -10.01 13.96
C LYS A 163 -0.83 -10.91 13.05
N VAL A 164 -1.45 -11.41 11.98
CA VAL A 164 -0.77 -12.23 10.96
C VAL A 164 0.33 -11.42 10.27
N LEU A 165 0.04 -10.17 9.89
CA LEU A 165 1.03 -9.32 9.21
C LEU A 165 2.18 -8.91 10.14
N MET A 166 1.91 -8.63 11.42
CA MET A 166 2.95 -8.41 12.44
C MET A 166 3.79 -9.68 12.67
N GLY A 167 3.15 -10.84 12.76
CA GLY A 167 3.83 -12.13 12.86
C GLY A 167 4.72 -12.40 11.64
N LEU A 168 4.26 -12.05 10.44
CA LEU A 168 5.05 -12.17 9.21
C LEU A 168 6.30 -11.29 9.25
N LEU A 169 6.17 -10.03 9.66
CA LEU A 169 7.30 -9.11 9.80
C LEU A 169 8.34 -9.66 10.77
N VAL A 170 7.90 -10.19 11.91
CA VAL A 170 8.78 -10.84 12.89
C VAL A 170 9.42 -12.10 12.30
N ALA A 171 8.66 -12.93 11.59
CA ALA A 171 9.18 -14.14 10.95
C ALA A 171 10.21 -13.85 9.85
N ILE A 172 9.98 -12.84 9.01
CA ILE A 172 10.94 -12.40 7.98
C ILE A 172 12.21 -11.86 8.66
N PHE A 173 12.06 -11.05 9.71
CA PHE A 173 13.20 -10.51 10.45
C PHE A 173 14.01 -11.63 11.11
N LEU A 174 13.36 -12.52 11.86
CA LEU A 174 14.01 -13.68 12.48
C LEU A 174 14.62 -14.61 11.43
N GLY A 175 13.91 -14.89 10.34
CA GLY A 175 14.41 -15.70 9.23
C GLY A 175 15.64 -15.10 8.56
N ALA A 176 15.67 -13.78 8.36
CA ALA A 176 16.84 -13.07 7.83
C ALA A 176 18.02 -13.14 8.81
N GLN A 177 17.78 -13.00 10.12
CA GLN A 177 18.84 -13.15 11.12
C GLN A 177 19.33 -14.60 11.22
N ILE A 178 18.43 -15.59 11.19
CA ILE A 178 18.77 -17.01 11.18
C ILE A 178 19.54 -17.37 9.90
N TYR A 179 19.14 -16.85 8.74
CA TYR A 179 19.90 -17.02 7.50
C TYR A 179 21.30 -16.42 7.61
N ARG A 180 21.43 -15.22 8.20
CA ARG A 180 22.73 -14.58 8.43
C ARG A 180 23.61 -15.37 9.42
N LEU A 181 23.04 -15.89 10.49
CA LEU A 181 23.73 -16.69 11.50
C LEU A 181 24.08 -18.10 10.99
N SER A 182 23.18 -18.73 10.23
CA SER A 182 23.40 -20.03 9.59
C SER A 182 24.41 -19.94 8.45
N LYS A 183 24.52 -18.81 7.76
CA LYS A 183 25.63 -18.58 6.80
C LYS A 183 27.00 -18.79 7.47
N TRP A 184 27.14 -18.44 8.75
CA TRP A 184 28.35 -18.71 9.53
C TRP A 184 28.52 -20.18 9.92
N TRP A 185 27.41 -20.93 10.05
CA TRP A 185 27.42 -22.36 10.35
C TRP A 185 27.64 -23.24 9.10
N PHE A 186 27.27 -22.75 7.92
CA PHE A 186 27.38 -23.45 6.63
C PHE A 186 28.60 -23.02 5.80
N ILE A 187 29.45 -22.09 6.28
CA ILE A 187 30.82 -21.94 5.74
C ILE A 187 31.68 -23.05 6.38
N GLY A 188 31.35 -24.28 6.01
CA GLY A 188 32.20 -25.46 6.13
C GLY A 188 32.85 -25.72 4.77
N ASN A 189 34.09 -26.19 4.80
CA ASN A 189 35.07 -26.22 3.70
C ASN A 189 34.76 -27.18 2.53
N ASP A 190 33.50 -27.55 2.26
CA ASP A 190 33.19 -28.56 1.25
C ASP A 190 32.23 -28.06 0.16
N ASN A 191 32.74 -28.12 -1.07
CA ASN A 191 32.18 -27.59 -2.31
C ASN A 191 31.00 -28.41 -2.90
N SER A 192 30.17 -29.05 -2.06
CA SER A 192 29.05 -29.87 -2.55
C SER A 192 27.70 -29.31 -2.11
N LEU A 193 27.31 -28.20 -2.73
CA LEU A 193 25.95 -27.66 -2.64
C LEU A 193 25.06 -28.41 -3.64
N SER A 194 24.81 -29.70 -3.39
CA SER A 194 23.94 -30.48 -4.26
C SER A 194 23.01 -31.40 -3.47
N VAL A 195 21.77 -30.94 -3.39
CA VAL A 195 20.54 -31.73 -3.24
C VAL A 195 20.29 -32.26 -1.82
N ILE A 196 19.37 -31.60 -1.12
CA ILE A 196 18.61 -32.22 -0.03
C ILE A 196 17.74 -33.31 -0.68
N SER A 197 18.26 -34.54 -0.77
CA SER A 197 17.45 -35.66 -1.25
C SER A 197 16.56 -36.14 -0.11
N ILE A 198 15.28 -35.77 -0.15
CA ILE A 198 14.29 -36.40 0.73
C ILE A 198 14.09 -37.81 0.20
N GLN A 199 14.59 -38.80 0.95
CA GLN A 199 14.69 -40.21 0.55
C GLN A 199 13.33 -40.87 0.24
N ASN A 200 12.22 -40.25 0.68
CA ASN A 200 10.86 -40.64 0.33
C ASN A 200 10.25 -39.60 -0.64
N GLU A 201 10.05 -39.99 -1.90
CA GLU A 201 9.49 -39.12 -2.95
C GLU A 201 8.14 -38.50 -2.55
N TRP A 202 7.27 -39.27 -1.89
CA TRP A 202 5.95 -38.80 -1.46
C TRP A 202 6.04 -37.75 -0.34
N LEU A 203 6.95 -37.96 0.61
CA LEU A 203 7.18 -37.05 1.73
C LEU A 203 7.90 -35.78 1.26
N GLY A 204 8.80 -35.92 0.28
CA GLY A 204 9.45 -34.80 -0.39
C GLY A 204 8.48 -33.95 -1.20
N ALA A 205 7.58 -34.58 -1.97
CA ALA A 205 6.53 -33.88 -2.70
C ALA A 205 5.62 -33.08 -1.74
N LEU A 206 5.21 -33.68 -0.62
CA LEU A 206 4.35 -33.02 0.37
C LEU A 206 5.03 -31.81 1.00
N VAL A 207 6.31 -31.92 1.37
CA VAL A 207 7.11 -30.81 1.92
C VAL A 207 7.26 -29.67 0.92
N VAL A 208 7.54 -29.98 -0.35
CA VAL A 208 7.65 -28.96 -1.42
C VAL A 208 6.31 -28.26 -1.65
N LEU A 209 5.20 -29.00 -1.65
CA LEU A 209 3.86 -28.48 -1.88
C LEU A 209 3.41 -27.58 -0.71
N ALA A 210 3.61 -28.04 0.54
CA ALA A 210 3.32 -27.26 1.74
C ALA A 210 4.18 -25.99 1.80
N GLY A 211 5.48 -26.10 1.49
CA GLY A 211 6.39 -24.96 1.41
C GLY A 211 5.98 -23.95 0.34
N GLY A 212 5.58 -24.43 -0.84
CA GLY A 212 5.08 -23.59 -1.93
C GLY A 212 3.81 -22.82 -1.57
N ILE A 213 2.83 -23.49 -0.92
CA ILE A 213 1.61 -22.84 -0.42
C ILE A 213 1.95 -21.78 0.63
N LEU A 214 2.83 -22.10 1.58
CA LEU A 214 3.27 -21.16 2.61
C LEU A 214 3.95 -19.94 2.00
N PHE A 215 4.81 -20.15 0.99
CA PHE A 215 5.48 -19.08 0.26
C PHE A 215 4.49 -18.17 -0.49
N LEU A 216 3.50 -18.75 -1.19
CA LEU A 216 2.47 -17.98 -1.86
C LEU A 216 1.64 -17.13 -0.88
N LEU A 217 1.26 -17.70 0.27
CA LEU A 217 0.59 -16.96 1.34
C LEU A 217 1.45 -15.79 1.82
N LEU A 218 2.75 -16.00 1.99
CA LEU A 218 3.69 -14.97 2.41
C LEU A 218 3.78 -13.81 1.41
N LEU A 219 3.79 -14.09 0.10
CA LEU A 219 3.79 -13.07 -0.94
C LEU A 219 2.51 -12.21 -0.92
N VAL A 220 1.35 -12.84 -0.74
CA VAL A 220 0.06 -12.14 -0.62
C VAL A 220 0.05 -11.25 0.61
N ILE A 221 0.49 -11.76 1.77
CA ILE A 221 0.54 -10.99 3.02
C ILE A 221 1.55 -9.83 2.89
N PHE A 222 2.72 -10.07 2.30
CA PHE A 222 3.73 -9.04 2.06
C PHE A 222 3.21 -7.92 1.16
N SER A 223 2.45 -8.25 0.12
CA SER A 223 1.82 -7.24 -0.75
C SER A 223 0.81 -6.37 -0.02
N LEU A 224 0.22 -6.85 1.07
CA LEU A 224 -0.76 -6.10 1.86
C LEU A 224 -0.09 -5.22 2.93
N LEU A 225 1.24 -5.25 3.07
CA LEU A 225 2.00 -4.44 4.03
C LEU A 225 1.74 -2.93 3.92
N PRO A 226 1.59 -2.33 2.72
CA PRO A 226 1.27 -0.90 2.58
C PRO A 226 -0.05 -0.50 3.22
N THR A 227 -0.98 -1.45 3.46
CA THR A 227 -2.22 -1.18 4.19
C THR A 227 -1.97 -0.77 5.64
N LEU A 228 -0.79 -1.04 6.21
CA LEU A 228 -0.41 -0.53 7.54
C LEU A 228 -0.25 1.00 7.57
N LEU A 229 0.19 1.58 6.46
CA LEU A 229 0.42 3.02 6.31
C LEU A 229 -0.86 3.77 5.91
N PHE A 230 -1.96 3.05 5.71
CA PHE A 230 -3.27 3.60 5.43
C PHE A 230 -3.82 4.30 6.68
N ASN A 231 -4.12 5.60 6.58
CA ASN A 231 -4.68 6.37 7.69
C ASN A 231 -6.22 6.39 7.58
N PRO A 232 -6.95 5.56 8.35
CA PRO A 232 -8.40 5.47 8.21
C PRO A 232 -9.12 6.77 8.62
N LYS A 233 -8.55 7.58 9.51
CA LYS A 233 -9.14 8.86 9.92
C LYS A 233 -9.17 9.84 8.75
N ILE A 234 -8.02 10.10 8.13
CA ILE A 234 -7.90 11.05 7.01
C ILE A 234 -8.75 10.56 5.83
N ILE A 235 -8.71 9.26 5.54
CA ILE A 235 -9.45 8.69 4.41
C ILE A 235 -10.97 8.75 4.64
N THR A 236 -11.45 8.41 5.83
CA THR A 236 -12.89 8.45 6.14
C THR A 236 -13.41 9.88 6.10
N ASN A 237 -12.70 10.83 6.72
CA ASN A 237 -13.09 12.23 6.72
C ASN A 237 -13.08 12.81 5.29
N GLY A 238 -12.08 12.49 4.48
CA GLY A 238 -12.02 12.91 3.08
C GLY A 238 -13.16 12.35 2.22
N LEU A 239 -13.53 11.07 2.42
CA LEU A 239 -14.68 10.46 1.75
C LEU A 239 -15.99 11.15 2.11
N LEU A 240 -16.21 11.44 3.40
CA LEU A 240 -17.39 12.17 3.86
C LEU A 240 -17.41 13.58 3.30
N LEU A 241 -16.29 14.31 3.36
CA LEU A 241 -16.19 15.68 2.88
C LEU A 241 -16.44 15.76 1.36
N LYS A 242 -15.89 14.82 0.59
CA LYS A 242 -16.16 14.71 -0.86
C LYS A 242 -17.64 14.43 -1.14
N LYS A 243 -18.28 13.56 -0.34
CA LYS A 243 -19.71 13.25 -0.50
C LYS A 243 -20.58 14.46 -0.19
N TYR A 244 -20.39 15.11 0.95
CA TYR A 244 -21.14 16.30 1.32
C TYR A 244 -20.92 17.45 0.35
N ALA A 245 -19.68 17.70 -0.11
CA ALA A 245 -19.43 18.73 -1.14
C ALA A 245 -20.22 18.47 -2.43
N THR A 246 -20.37 17.21 -2.82
CA THR A 246 -21.17 16.82 -4.00
C THR A 246 -22.66 17.03 -3.75
N GLU A 247 -23.16 16.68 -2.56
CA GLU A 247 -24.55 16.89 -2.16
C GLU A 247 -24.91 18.39 -2.13
N PHE A 248 -24.05 19.23 -1.54
CA PHE A 248 -24.25 20.69 -1.53
C PHE A 248 -24.27 21.31 -2.94
N GLN A 249 -23.41 20.83 -3.85
CA GLN A 249 -23.44 21.28 -5.25
C GLN A 249 -24.74 20.89 -5.96
N GLN A 250 -25.25 19.68 -5.70
CA GLN A 250 -26.51 19.22 -6.26
C GLN A 250 -27.72 19.97 -5.69
N GLU A 251 -27.70 20.29 -4.40
CA GLU A 251 -28.77 21.03 -3.73
C GLU A 251 -28.83 22.49 -4.22
N ASN A 252 -27.68 23.16 -4.35
CA ASN A 252 -27.60 24.51 -4.94
C ASN A 252 -27.98 24.53 -6.43
N ALA A 253 -27.68 23.47 -7.19
CA ALA A 253 -28.11 23.37 -8.59
C ALA A 253 -29.63 23.19 -8.71
N ARG A 254 -30.25 22.46 -7.78
CA ARG A 254 -31.72 22.26 -7.73
C ARG A 254 -32.48 23.46 -7.20
N SER A 255 -31.90 24.26 -6.31
CA SER A 255 -32.54 25.47 -5.79
C SER A 255 -32.52 26.65 -6.76
N ASN A 256 -31.74 26.56 -7.85
CA ASN A 256 -31.62 27.59 -8.89
C ASN A 256 -32.36 27.22 -10.20
N GLN A 257 -33.19 26.17 -10.17
CA GLN A 257 -34.18 25.83 -11.21
C GLN A 257 -35.58 26.15 -10.71
#